data_AF-A0AAQ0W531-F1
#
_entry.id   AF-A0AAQ0W531-F1
#
_cell.length_a   1.000
_cell.length_b   1.000
_cell.length_c   1.000
_cell.angle_alpha   90.00
_cell.angle_beta   90.00
_cell.angle_gamma   90.00
#
_symmetry.space_group_name_H-M   'P 1'
#
loop_
_entity.id
_entity.type
_entity.pdbx_description
1 polymer ?
#
loop_
_entity_poly.entity_id
_entity_poly.type
_entity_poly.pdbx_seq_one_letter_code
_entity_poly.pdbx_strand_id
1 'polypeptide(L)'
;MGVSVRTDGATLQIAFLTGQSDPESCALSMQQQHFLQQLQGPGRRLIDCNYPYRSASPTYRHMPLWRASVSNARQYLAARAARVADADRTRVVALLEQAPTTVLLAGSCGLQLLTALQLPQALRTRLAVFAYGPVCNAPATFGHLRVVQGSGDWISRLLCAGAPDLTPACGHLHYLRDATVLAECQAFIAQVEQPVQGREHAH
;
A
#
# COMPACT_ATOMS: atom_id res chain seq x y z
N MET A 1 -5.47 26.46 -21.55
CA MET A 1 -5.96 25.23 -22.19
C MET A 1 -5.48 24.05 -21.35
N GLY A 2 -6.20 23.72 -20.28
CA GLY A 2 -5.85 22.62 -19.40
C GLY A 2 -6.35 21.30 -19.99
N VAL A 3 -5.44 20.38 -20.27
CA VAL A 3 -5.80 19.03 -20.72
C VAL A 3 -6.42 18.31 -19.52
N SER A 4 -7.75 18.27 -19.48
CA SER A 4 -8.49 17.36 -18.61
C SER A 4 -8.28 15.96 -19.16
N VAL A 5 -7.35 15.20 -18.58
CA VAL A 5 -7.25 13.77 -18.83
C VAL A 5 -8.54 13.14 -18.32
N ARG A 6 -9.36 12.62 -19.24
CA ARG A 6 -10.55 11.83 -18.91
C ARG A 6 -10.14 10.70 -17.96
N THR A 7 -10.68 10.73 -16.75
CA THR A 7 -10.70 9.63 -15.77
C THR A 7 -11.73 8.55 -16.12
N ASP A 8 -12.33 8.60 -17.31
CA ASP A 8 -13.38 7.69 -17.74
C ASP A 8 -12.79 6.39 -18.29
N GLY A 9 -12.38 5.47 -17.40
CA GLY A 9 -12.04 4.11 -17.82
C GLY A 9 -11.14 3.29 -16.89
N ALA A 10 -10.50 3.91 -15.88
CA ALA A 10 -9.70 3.14 -14.93
C ALA A 10 -10.61 2.39 -13.94
N THR A 11 -10.64 1.07 -14.02
CA THR A 11 -11.41 0.20 -13.12
C THR A 11 -10.64 -0.12 -11.84
N LEU A 12 -9.30 -0.03 -11.91
CA LEU A 12 -8.39 -0.29 -10.83
C LEU A 12 -7.41 0.87 -10.66
N GLN A 13 -7.12 1.24 -9.42
CA GLN A 13 -5.95 2.07 -9.10
C GLN A 13 -4.96 1.34 -8.20
N ILE A 14 -3.68 1.67 -8.33
CA ILE A 14 -2.58 1.07 -7.55
C ILE A 14 -1.80 2.19 -6.88
N ALA A 15 -1.67 2.13 -5.55
CA ALA A 15 -0.98 3.15 -4.78
C ALA A 15 -0.10 2.53 -3.69
N PHE A 16 1.03 3.18 -3.40
CA PHE A 16 1.82 2.84 -2.21
C PHE A 16 1.19 3.41 -0.95
N LEU A 17 1.29 2.65 0.13
CA LEU A 17 1.03 3.12 1.48
C LEU A 17 2.16 2.60 2.36
N THR A 18 3.25 3.35 2.44
CA THR A 18 4.39 3.06 3.32
C THR A 18 4.56 4.18 4.34
N GLY A 19 5.36 3.92 5.38
CA GLY A 19 5.85 5.00 6.23
C GLY A 19 6.59 6.07 5.42
N GLN A 20 6.56 7.30 5.93
CA GLN A 20 7.24 8.46 5.35
C GLN A 20 8.61 8.63 6.02
N SER A 21 9.66 8.21 5.30
CA SER A 21 11.04 8.45 5.71
C SER A 21 11.36 9.95 5.84
N ASP A 22 10.75 10.78 5.00
CA ASP A 22 10.72 12.24 5.07
C ASP A 22 9.27 12.68 5.27
N PRO A 23 8.88 13.24 6.44
CA PRO A 23 7.52 13.68 6.70
C PRO A 23 7.00 14.77 5.77
N GLU A 24 7.89 15.55 5.13
CA GLU A 24 7.50 16.64 4.24
C GLU A 24 7.17 16.12 2.83
N SER A 25 7.83 15.05 2.39
CA SER A 25 7.68 14.48 1.06
C SER A 25 6.67 13.32 1.00
N CYS A 26 5.94 13.25 -0.11
CA CYS A 26 5.17 12.08 -0.51
C CYS A 26 5.74 11.45 -1.79
N ALA A 27 6.92 11.88 -2.25
CA ALA A 27 7.52 11.35 -3.47
C ALA A 27 7.93 9.89 -3.28
N LEU A 28 7.65 9.08 -4.30
CA LEU A 28 8.12 7.70 -4.36
C LEU A 28 9.63 7.65 -4.52
N SER A 29 10.29 6.74 -3.81
CA SER A 29 11.68 6.39 -4.11
C SER A 29 11.83 5.78 -5.51
N MET A 30 13.02 5.85 -6.09
CA MET A 30 13.31 5.22 -7.40
C MET A 30 12.90 3.74 -7.44
N GLN A 31 13.10 3.00 -6.33
CA GLN A 31 12.73 1.60 -6.23
C GLN A 31 11.21 1.40 -6.24
N GLN A 32 10.45 2.26 -5.54
CA GLN A 32 8.98 2.24 -5.59
C GLN A 32 8.47 2.60 -6.98
N GLN A 33 9.02 3.64 -7.61
CA GLN A 33 8.66 4.04 -8.97
C GLN A 33 8.90 2.90 -9.97
N HIS A 34 10.07 2.27 -9.93
CA HIS A 34 10.38 1.15 -10.81
C HIS A 34 9.41 -0.02 -10.59
N PHE A 35 9.16 -0.40 -9.34
CA PHE A 35 8.21 -1.47 -9.03
C PHE A 35 6.79 -1.15 -9.53
N LEU A 36 6.32 0.08 -9.32
CA LEU A 36 4.99 0.51 -9.76
C LEU A 36 4.83 0.47 -11.28
N GLN A 37 5.88 0.87 -12.02
CA GLN A 37 5.87 0.82 -13.48
C GLN A 37 5.78 -0.61 -14.03
N GLN A 38 6.34 -1.60 -13.33
CA GLN A 38 6.18 -3.02 -13.69
C GLN A 38 4.75 -3.54 -13.49
N LEU A 39 3.86 -2.76 -12.86
CA LEU A 39 2.45 -3.10 -12.63
C LEU A 39 1.50 -2.40 -13.62
N GLN A 40 2.02 -1.61 -14.56
CA GLN A 40 1.23 -0.95 -15.59
C GLN A 40 0.39 -1.97 -16.39
N GLY A 41 -0.78 -1.55 -16.87
CA GLY A 41 -1.68 -2.39 -17.63
C GLY A 41 -2.94 -1.63 -18.05
N PRO A 42 -3.73 -2.16 -19.01
CA PRO A 42 -4.97 -1.54 -19.44
C PRO A 42 -5.95 -1.40 -18.28
N GLY A 43 -6.64 -0.26 -18.16
CA GLY A 43 -7.62 -0.01 -17.09
C GLY A 43 -7.02 0.25 -15.71
N ARG A 44 -5.67 0.26 -15.58
CA ARG A 44 -4.96 0.54 -14.32
C ARG A 44 -4.50 1.99 -14.25
N ARG A 45 -4.78 2.63 -13.12
CA ARG A 45 -4.21 3.93 -12.76
C ARG A 45 -3.12 3.77 -11.72
N LEU A 46 -1.91 4.25 -12.02
CA LEU A 46 -0.78 4.23 -11.08
C LEU A 46 -0.72 5.57 -10.33
N ILE A 47 -0.68 5.52 -9.00
CA ILE A 47 -0.55 6.71 -8.15
C ILE A 47 0.93 6.95 -7.86
N ASP A 48 1.43 8.11 -8.30
CA ASP A 48 2.84 8.49 -8.33
C ASP A 48 3.38 9.09 -7.03
N CYS A 49 2.56 9.13 -5.98
CA CYS A 49 2.93 9.57 -4.65
C CYS A 49 2.53 8.55 -3.58
N ASN A 50 3.29 8.53 -2.50
CA ASN A 50 3.03 7.73 -1.30
C ASN A 50 2.02 8.43 -0.38
N TYR A 51 1.55 7.69 0.63
CA TYR A 51 0.81 8.23 1.77
C TYR A 51 1.46 9.51 2.35
N PRO A 52 0.66 10.53 2.74
CA PRO A 52 -0.80 10.63 2.63
C PRO A 52 -1.28 11.31 1.33
N TYR A 53 -0.57 11.12 0.22
CA TYR A 53 -0.97 11.53 -1.13
C TYR A 53 -1.06 13.05 -1.35
N ARG A 54 -0.07 13.79 -0.84
CA ARG A 54 0.06 15.23 -1.14
C ARG A 54 0.73 15.41 -2.50
N SER A 55 -0.05 15.76 -3.52
CA SER A 55 0.44 15.97 -4.89
C SER A 55 1.47 17.10 -4.98
N ALA A 56 1.34 18.15 -4.16
CA ALA A 56 2.29 19.26 -4.10
C ALA A 56 3.32 19.07 -2.97
N SER A 57 4.07 17.96 -3.01
CA SER A 57 5.13 17.68 -2.03
C SER A 57 6.54 17.82 -2.64
N PRO A 58 7.58 18.09 -1.83
CA PRO A 58 8.95 18.12 -2.31
C PRO A 58 9.37 16.82 -3.02
N THR A 59 10.29 16.93 -3.97
CA THR A 59 10.86 15.78 -4.68
C THR A 59 11.54 14.81 -3.72
N TYR A 60 11.67 13.54 -4.15
CA TYR A 60 12.28 12.51 -3.32
C TYR A 60 13.70 12.91 -2.92
N ARG A 61 13.97 12.84 -1.61
CA ARG A 61 15.29 13.01 -1.04
C ARG A 61 15.68 11.74 -0.30
N HIS A 62 16.88 11.24 -0.58
CA HIS A 62 17.41 10.13 0.18
C HIS A 62 17.61 10.51 1.65
N MET A 63 16.95 9.78 2.55
CA MET A 63 17.10 9.95 3.99
C MET A 63 18.08 8.93 4.56
N PRO A 64 19.00 9.34 5.47
CA PRO A 64 19.79 8.39 6.24
C PRO A 64 18.87 7.37 6.94
N LEU A 65 19.24 6.08 6.88
CA LEU A 65 18.39 4.99 7.36
C LEU A 65 17.91 5.19 8.80
N TRP A 66 18.78 5.70 9.70
CA TRP A 66 18.39 5.95 11.08
C TRP A 66 17.29 7.01 11.20
N ARG A 67 17.32 8.08 10.39
CA ARG A 67 16.27 9.12 10.38
C ARG A 67 14.97 8.54 9.84
N ALA A 68 15.05 7.80 8.74
CA ALA A 68 13.90 7.12 8.15
C ALA A 68 13.26 6.16 9.17
N SER A 69 14.06 5.36 9.87
CA SER A 69 13.59 4.44 10.91
C SER A 69 12.93 5.17 12.08
N VAL A 70 13.49 6.28 12.56
CA VAL A 70 12.86 7.09 13.63
C VAL A 70 11.53 7.66 13.17
N SER A 71 11.45 8.19 11.95
CA SER A 71 10.19 8.70 11.39
C SER A 71 9.13 7.61 11.30
N ASN A 72 9.49 6.46 10.71
CA ASN A 72 8.59 5.31 10.56
C ASN A 72 8.17 4.73 11.92
N ALA A 73 9.08 4.68 12.91
CA ALA A 73 8.75 4.23 14.26
C ALA A 73 7.75 5.18 14.94
N ARG A 74 7.93 6.50 14.80
CA ARG A 74 6.96 7.49 15.30
C ARG A 74 5.60 7.32 14.66
N GLN A 75 5.54 7.15 13.33
CA GLN A 75 4.29 6.90 12.61
C GLN A 75 3.63 5.60 13.05
N TYR A 76 4.39 4.52 13.17
CA TYR A 76 3.90 3.24 13.67
C TYR A 76 3.31 3.37 15.08
N LEU A 77 4.01 4.02 16.01
CA LEU A 77 3.54 4.20 17.39
C LEU A 77 2.29 5.08 17.45
N ALA A 78 2.23 6.17 16.68
CA ALA A 78 1.04 7.01 16.58
C ALA A 78 -0.15 6.21 16.01
N ALA A 79 0.06 5.47 14.91
CA ALA A 79 -0.96 4.62 14.31
C ALA A 79 -1.44 3.50 15.25
N ARG A 80 -0.53 2.87 15.99
CA ARG A 80 -0.86 1.86 17.00
C ARG A 80 -1.72 2.46 18.13
N ALA A 81 -1.52 3.72 18.46
CA ALA A 81 -2.36 4.47 19.38
C ALA A 81 -3.64 5.04 18.73
N ALA A 82 -3.95 4.67 17.48
CA ALA A 82 -5.05 5.20 16.66
C ALA A 82 -5.01 6.73 16.48
N ARG A 83 -3.82 7.32 16.54
CA ARG A 83 -3.58 8.76 16.38
C ARG A 83 -3.11 9.06 14.96
N VAL A 84 -4.03 8.99 14.00
CA VAL A 84 -3.79 9.46 12.63
C VAL A 84 -4.45 10.82 12.45
N ALA A 85 -3.79 11.75 11.78
CA ALA A 85 -4.34 13.08 11.54
C ALA A 85 -5.59 12.99 10.66
N ASP A 86 -6.67 13.70 11.01
CA ASP A 86 -7.92 13.71 10.23
C ASP A 86 -7.68 14.13 8.77
N ALA A 87 -6.79 15.11 8.56
CA ALA A 87 -6.41 15.56 7.23
C ALA A 87 -5.78 14.44 6.38
N ASP A 88 -5.04 13.52 7.00
CA ASP A 88 -4.49 12.36 6.28
C ASP A 88 -5.61 11.40 5.93
N ARG A 89 -6.52 11.12 6.86
CA ARG A 89 -7.70 10.28 6.61
C ARG A 89 -8.56 10.83 5.47
N THR A 90 -8.85 12.13 5.46
CA THR A 90 -9.60 12.78 4.38
C THR A 90 -8.91 12.61 3.03
N ARG A 91 -7.58 12.78 2.95
CA ARG A 91 -6.84 12.60 1.69
C ARG A 91 -6.83 11.16 1.21
N VAL A 92 -6.65 10.20 2.13
CA VAL A 92 -6.70 8.78 1.77
C VAL A 92 -8.09 8.42 1.26
N VAL A 93 -9.16 8.82 1.96
CA VAL A 93 -10.54 8.60 1.49
C VAL A 93 -10.76 9.21 0.10
N ALA A 94 -10.36 10.47 -0.10
CA ALA A 94 -10.49 11.15 -1.38
C ALA A 94 -9.69 10.49 -2.50
N LEU A 95 -8.56 9.83 -2.21
CA LEU A 95 -7.85 9.00 -3.17
C LEU A 95 -8.65 7.74 -3.50
N LEU A 96 -9.12 7.03 -2.48
CA LEU A 96 -9.80 5.73 -2.64
C LEU A 96 -11.12 5.85 -3.40
N GLU A 97 -11.79 7.00 -3.34
CA GLU A 97 -13.03 7.27 -4.07
C GLU A 97 -12.82 7.49 -5.59
N GLN A 98 -11.58 7.67 -6.05
CA GLN A 98 -11.28 7.97 -7.46
C GLN A 98 -11.36 6.76 -8.39
N ALA A 99 -11.41 5.55 -7.85
CA ALA A 99 -11.49 4.33 -8.64
C ALA A 99 -12.39 3.28 -7.96
N PRO A 100 -13.00 2.37 -8.75
CA PRO A 100 -13.88 1.38 -8.17
C PRO A 100 -13.20 0.41 -7.20
N THR A 101 -11.94 0.05 -7.49
CA THR A 101 -11.12 -0.84 -6.67
C THR A 101 -9.74 -0.22 -6.53
N THR A 102 -9.16 -0.32 -5.33
CA THR A 102 -7.78 0.13 -5.09
C THR A 102 -6.93 -1.02 -4.59
N VAL A 103 -5.80 -1.27 -5.25
CA VAL A 103 -4.71 -2.07 -4.71
C VAL A 103 -3.75 -1.17 -3.93
N LEU A 104 -3.62 -1.42 -2.64
CA LEU A 104 -2.65 -0.74 -1.78
C LEU A 104 -1.42 -1.62 -1.58
N LEU A 105 -0.26 -1.12 -2.03
CA LEU A 105 1.04 -1.71 -1.78
C LEU A 105 1.53 -1.23 -0.40
N ALA A 106 1.24 -2.01 0.64
CA ALA A 106 1.46 -1.65 2.03
C ALA A 106 2.81 -2.19 2.54
N GLY A 107 3.82 -1.34 2.57
CA GLY A 107 5.17 -1.70 3.02
C GLY A 107 5.44 -1.36 4.49
N SER A 108 6.12 -2.24 5.21
CA SER A 108 6.55 -1.98 6.60
C SER A 108 5.37 -1.54 7.49
N CYS A 109 5.43 -0.39 8.16
CA CYS A 109 4.34 0.14 8.99
C CYS A 109 3.07 0.56 8.22
N GLY A 110 3.06 0.47 6.89
CA GLY A 110 1.92 0.82 6.04
C GLY A 110 0.62 0.11 6.43
N LEU A 111 0.68 -1.19 6.70
CA LEU A 111 -0.52 -1.95 7.09
C LEU A 111 -1.11 -1.48 8.43
N GLN A 112 -0.26 -1.09 9.38
CA GLN A 112 -0.68 -0.52 10.66
C GLN A 112 -1.30 0.88 10.47
N LEU A 113 -0.70 1.72 9.61
CA LEU A 113 -1.25 3.03 9.25
C LEU A 113 -2.64 2.88 8.62
N LEU A 114 -2.78 1.98 7.64
CA LEU A 114 -4.04 1.71 6.97
C LEU A 114 -5.13 1.24 7.95
N THR A 115 -4.77 0.37 8.89
CA THR A 115 -5.68 -0.10 9.95
C THR A 115 -6.12 1.07 10.84
N ALA A 116 -5.19 1.95 11.22
CA ALA A 116 -5.44 3.08 12.10
C ALA A 116 -6.29 4.19 11.46
N LEU A 117 -6.36 4.27 10.12
CA LEU A 117 -7.24 5.20 9.41
C LEU A 117 -8.74 4.94 9.65
N GLN A 118 -9.11 3.76 10.18
CA GLN A 118 -10.49 3.39 10.48
C GLN A 118 -11.44 3.72 9.33
N LEU A 119 -11.07 3.28 8.12
CA LEU A 119 -11.83 3.59 6.92
C LEU A 119 -13.27 3.03 7.01
N PRO A 120 -14.27 3.75 6.45
CA PRO A 120 -15.63 3.23 6.32
C PRO A 120 -15.64 1.83 5.69
N GLN A 121 -16.57 0.98 6.14
CA GLN A 121 -16.67 -0.41 5.67
C GLN A 121 -16.78 -0.51 4.16
N ALA A 122 -17.58 0.37 3.53
CA ALA A 122 -17.77 0.40 2.08
C ALA A 122 -16.46 0.63 1.30
N LEU A 123 -15.51 1.38 1.85
CA LEU A 123 -14.18 1.52 1.26
C LEU A 123 -13.34 0.27 1.53
N ARG A 124 -13.30 -0.23 2.78
CA ARG A 124 -12.50 -1.40 3.15
C ARG A 124 -12.81 -2.64 2.29
N THR A 125 -14.07 -2.88 1.95
CA THR A 125 -14.49 -4.02 1.12
C THR A 125 -14.03 -3.92 -0.33
N ARG A 126 -13.64 -2.73 -0.80
CA ARG A 126 -13.14 -2.47 -2.16
C ARG A 126 -11.62 -2.31 -2.21
N LEU A 127 -10.95 -2.50 -1.07
CA LEU A 127 -9.50 -2.49 -0.98
C LEU A 127 -8.95 -3.90 -1.14
N ALA A 128 -7.95 -4.01 -2.00
CA ALA A 128 -7.05 -5.15 -2.07
C ALA A 128 -5.68 -4.73 -1.53
N VAL A 129 -5.24 -5.31 -0.44
CA VAL A 129 -4.01 -4.90 0.25
C VAL A 129 -2.92 -5.93 -0.01
N PHE A 130 -1.85 -5.51 -0.68
CA PHE A 130 -0.62 -6.28 -0.83
C PHE A 130 0.39 -5.80 0.21
N ALA A 131 0.43 -6.47 1.35
CA ALA A 131 1.29 -6.11 2.47
C ALA A 131 2.64 -6.83 2.37
N TYR A 132 3.73 -6.10 2.19
CA TYR A 132 5.09 -6.65 2.09
C TYR A 132 5.97 -6.20 3.26
N GLY A 133 6.56 -7.18 3.95
CA GLY A 133 7.28 -6.97 5.21
C GLY A 133 6.49 -6.15 6.24
N PRO A 134 5.20 -6.45 6.48
CA PRO A 134 4.37 -5.62 7.34
C PRO A 134 4.90 -5.56 8.77
N VAL A 135 4.69 -4.42 9.41
CA VAL A 135 4.87 -4.20 10.84
C VAL A 135 3.50 -3.75 11.36
N CYS A 136 2.69 -4.72 11.80
CA CYS A 136 1.28 -4.52 12.14
C CYS A 136 0.83 -5.58 13.14
N ASN A 137 0.29 -5.17 14.29
CA ASN A 137 -0.08 -6.12 15.33
C ASN A 137 -1.41 -6.84 15.01
N ALA A 138 -2.41 -6.09 14.56
CA ALA A 138 -3.75 -6.60 14.28
C ALA A 138 -4.30 -5.85 13.06
N PRO A 139 -4.20 -6.42 11.84
CA PRO A 139 -4.71 -5.76 10.65
C PRO A 139 -6.24 -5.67 10.70
N ALA A 140 -6.80 -4.56 10.19
CA ALA A 140 -8.23 -4.50 9.90
C ALA A 140 -8.62 -5.49 8.78
N THR A 141 -9.92 -5.80 8.68
CA THR A 141 -10.44 -6.59 7.57
C THR A 141 -10.60 -5.73 6.31
N PHE A 142 -10.07 -6.21 5.20
CA PHE A 142 -10.19 -5.62 3.86
C PHE A 142 -10.82 -6.63 2.89
N GLY A 143 -11.25 -6.18 1.71
CA GLY A 143 -11.81 -7.06 0.68
C GLY A 143 -10.86 -8.18 0.30
N HIS A 144 -9.58 -7.83 0.10
CA HIS A 144 -8.49 -8.79 -0.04
C HIS A 144 -7.28 -8.33 0.78
N LEU A 145 -6.57 -9.27 1.38
CA LEU A 145 -5.29 -9.04 2.05
C LEU A 145 -4.34 -10.18 1.65
N ARG A 146 -3.19 -9.81 1.08
CA ARG A 146 -2.07 -10.70 0.80
C ARG A 146 -0.88 -10.25 1.62
N VAL A 147 -0.35 -11.13 2.46
CA VAL A 147 0.80 -10.88 3.34
C VAL A 147 2.03 -11.59 2.80
N VAL A 148 3.05 -10.82 2.45
CA VAL A 148 4.35 -11.32 2.01
C VAL A 148 5.40 -10.98 3.06
N GLN A 149 6.07 -11.98 3.60
CA GLN A 149 7.06 -11.82 4.68
C GLN A 149 8.32 -12.60 4.36
N GLY A 150 9.43 -11.90 4.11
CA GLY A 150 10.71 -12.49 3.74
C GLY A 150 11.34 -13.31 4.85
N SER A 151 12.01 -14.40 4.48
CA SER A 151 12.69 -15.29 5.44
C SER A 151 13.81 -14.58 6.21
N GLY A 152 14.44 -13.56 5.63
CA GLY A 152 15.48 -12.73 6.25
C GLY A 152 14.95 -11.46 6.94
N ASP A 153 13.64 -11.24 7.00
CA ASP A 153 13.04 -10.05 7.59
C ASP A 153 12.63 -10.27 9.05
N TRP A 154 13.60 -10.18 9.96
CA TRP A 154 13.36 -10.33 11.40
C TRP A 154 12.44 -9.25 11.98
N ILE A 155 12.41 -8.06 11.39
CA ILE A 155 11.58 -6.95 11.87
C ILE A 155 10.11 -7.30 11.68
N SER A 156 9.72 -7.65 10.45
CA SER A 156 8.34 -8.04 10.16
C SER A 156 7.95 -9.31 10.92
N ARG A 157 8.83 -10.33 10.95
CA ARG A 157 8.57 -11.60 11.64
C ARG A 157 8.31 -11.43 13.13
N LEU A 158 8.94 -10.45 13.78
CA LEU A 158 8.73 -10.18 15.20
C LEU A 158 7.52 -9.28 15.47
N LEU A 159 7.18 -8.39 14.54
CA LEU A 159 6.21 -7.30 14.77
C LEU A 159 4.91 -7.43 13.96
N CYS A 160 4.76 -8.51 13.21
CA CYS A 160 3.52 -8.88 12.55
C CYS A 160 3.20 -10.34 12.85
N ALA A 161 2.06 -10.56 13.50
CA ALA A 161 1.57 -11.89 13.80
C ALA A 161 0.83 -12.50 12.59
N GLY A 162 0.77 -13.82 12.55
CA GLY A 162 0.08 -14.58 11.50
C GLY A 162 1.03 -15.26 10.53
N ALA A 163 0.54 -16.30 9.85
CA ALA A 163 1.29 -16.96 8.78
C ALA A 163 1.24 -16.08 7.52
N PRO A 164 2.37 -15.83 6.84
CA PRO A 164 2.37 -15.14 5.57
C PRO A 164 1.82 -16.03 4.45
N ASP A 165 1.25 -15.42 3.42
CA ASP A 165 0.85 -16.09 2.18
C ASP A 165 2.07 -16.48 1.33
N LEU A 166 3.14 -15.69 1.40
CA LEU A 166 4.38 -15.94 0.66
C LEU A 166 5.61 -15.58 1.53
N THR A 167 6.65 -16.43 1.46
CA THR A 167 7.93 -16.22 2.15
C THR A 167 9.10 -16.14 1.16
N PRO A 168 9.39 -14.97 0.57
CA PRO A 168 10.53 -14.80 -0.34
C PRO A 168 11.87 -14.82 0.41
N ALA A 169 12.97 -15.08 -0.31
CA ALA A 169 14.32 -15.12 0.25
C ALA A 169 14.96 -13.71 0.35
N CYS A 170 14.26 -12.76 0.98
CA CYS A 170 14.70 -11.37 1.08
C CYS A 170 14.65 -10.82 2.52
N GLY A 171 15.38 -9.72 2.74
CA GLY A 171 15.34 -8.95 3.99
C GLY A 171 14.39 -7.75 3.93
N HIS A 172 14.22 -7.04 5.06
CA HIS A 172 13.20 -5.98 5.23
C HIS A 172 13.21 -4.89 4.15
N LEU A 173 14.38 -4.53 3.63
CA LEU A 173 14.55 -3.43 2.66
C LEU A 173 14.54 -3.90 1.19
N HIS A 174 14.45 -5.22 0.95
CA HIS A 174 14.74 -5.81 -0.37
C HIS A 174 13.51 -6.30 -1.13
N TYR A 175 12.30 -6.28 -0.55
CA TYR A 175 11.07 -6.79 -1.18
C TYR A 175 10.84 -6.28 -2.61
N LEU A 176 10.92 -4.97 -2.83
CA LEU A 176 10.61 -4.41 -4.16
C LEU A 176 11.71 -4.66 -5.22
N ARG A 177 12.80 -5.35 -4.86
CA ARG A 177 13.83 -5.83 -5.81
C ARG A 177 13.71 -7.33 -6.07
N ASP A 178 12.91 -8.03 -5.29
CA ASP A 178 12.76 -9.46 -5.36
C ASP A 178 11.75 -9.82 -6.46
N ALA A 179 12.18 -10.64 -7.42
CA ALA A 179 11.35 -11.02 -8.56
C ALA A 179 10.14 -11.87 -8.16
N THR A 180 10.26 -12.68 -7.10
CA THR A 180 9.15 -13.47 -6.57
C THR A 180 8.09 -12.55 -5.97
N VAL A 181 8.48 -11.48 -5.29
CA VAL A 181 7.54 -10.47 -4.77
C VAL A 181 6.80 -9.76 -5.91
N LEU A 182 7.50 -9.39 -6.98
CA LEU A 182 6.87 -8.77 -8.15
C LEU A 182 5.86 -9.72 -8.81
N ALA A 183 6.26 -10.97 -9.06
CA ALA A 183 5.41 -11.97 -9.68
C ALA A 183 4.14 -12.23 -8.84
N GLU A 184 4.29 -12.35 -7.52
CA GLU A 184 3.16 -12.51 -6.61
C GLU A 184 2.25 -11.27 -6.59
N CYS A 185 2.81 -10.06 -6.61
CA CYS A 185 2.02 -8.84 -6.70
C CYS A 185 1.21 -8.76 -7.99
N GLN A 186 1.81 -9.15 -9.13
CA GLN A 186 1.12 -9.21 -10.42
C GLN A 186 0.00 -10.26 -10.41
N ALA A 187 0.25 -11.44 -9.85
CA ALA A 187 -0.76 -12.48 -9.69
C ALA A 187 -1.92 -12.03 -8.78
N PHE A 188 -1.61 -11.36 -7.68
CA PHE A 188 -2.60 -10.78 -6.77
C PHE A 188 -3.47 -9.72 -7.47
N ILE A 189 -2.86 -8.82 -8.24
CA ILE A 189 -3.61 -7.81 -9.01
C ILE A 189 -4.51 -8.48 -10.04
N ALA A 190 -4.02 -9.48 -10.78
CA ALA A 190 -4.82 -10.21 -11.75
C ALA A 190 -6.02 -10.91 -11.10
N GLN A 191 -5.88 -11.46 -9.88
CA GLN A 191 -7.00 -12.03 -9.13
C GLN A 191 -8.05 -10.99 -8.76
N VAL A 192 -7.62 -9.78 -8.38
CA VAL A 192 -8.50 -8.66 -8.02
C VAL A 192 -9.23 -8.08 -9.24
N GLU A 193 -8.62 -8.15 -10.41
CA GLU A 193 -9.22 -7.68 -11.67
C GLU A 193 -10.25 -8.65 -12.24
N GLN A 194 -10.21 -9.93 -11.86
CA GLN A 194 -11.23 -10.86 -12.31
C GLN A 194 -12.59 -10.43 -11.76
N PRO A 195 -13.61 -10.26 -12.63
CA PRO A 195 -14.96 -9.98 -12.16
C PRO A 195 -15.38 -11.09 -11.20
N VAL A 196 -16.06 -10.73 -10.12
CA VAL A 196 -16.66 -11.67 -9.16
C VAL A 196 -17.79 -12.42 -9.88
N GLN A 197 -17.45 -13.33 -10.80
CA GLN A 197 -18.36 -14.28 -11.42
C GLN A 197 -18.56 -15.41 -10.41
N GLY A 198 -19.48 -15.23 -9.46
CA GLY A 198 -19.77 -16.30 -8.51
C GLY A 198 -20.61 -15.95 -7.28
N ARG A 199 -21.46 -14.92 -7.32
CA ARG A 199 -22.36 -14.61 -6.18
C ARG A 199 -23.82 -14.30 -6.54
N GLU A 200 -24.29 -14.72 -7.72
CA GLU A 200 -25.70 -14.58 -8.10
C GLU A 200 -26.46 -15.90 -8.29
N HIS A 201 -25.91 -17.08 -7.98
CA HIS A 201 -26.69 -18.32 -7.98
C HIS A 201 -26.51 -19.07 -6.66
N ALA A 202 -27.32 -18.73 -5.67
CA ALA A 202 -27.74 -19.64 -4.60
C ALA A 202 -28.98 -19.09 -3.88
N HIS A 203 -30.12 -19.67 -4.27
CA HIS A 203 -31.42 -19.76 -3.59
C HIS A 203 -32.31 -18.52 -3.48
#